data_AF-A0A1D6LQ18-F1
#
_entry.id   AF-A0A1D6LQ18-F1
#
_cell.length_a   1.000
_cell.length_b   1.000
_cell.length_c   1.000
_cell.angle_alpha   90.00
_cell.angle_beta   90.00
_cell.angle_gamma   90.00
#
_symmetry.space_group_name_H-M   'P 1'
#
loop_
_entity.id
_entity.type
_entity.pdbx_description
1 polymer ?
#
loop_
_entity_poly.entity_id
_entity_poly.type
_entity_poly.pdbx_seq_one_letter_code
_entity_poly.pdbx_strand_id
1 'polypeptide(L)'
;MYSSFLSGKTSHKDVKHTGNWLLKLYYGYRPFMAFCCVSCEVLYIILFLFADEKSTSLLSACKGLLNQSPIIILVFISTLVGWAVKQVTNVIQMKTAADACVVYDLKRSK
;
A
#
# COMPACT_ATOMS: atom_id res chain seq x y z
N MET A 1 -6.49 12.40 -6.94
CA MET A 1 -7.21 12.70 -8.21
C MET A 1 -7.69 14.15 -8.25
N TYR A 2 -8.43 14.65 -7.26
CA TYR A 2 -8.82 16.07 -7.20
C TYR A 2 -7.61 17.04 -7.21
N SER A 3 -6.58 16.75 -6.40
CA SER A 3 -5.33 17.53 -6.41
C SER A 3 -4.57 17.49 -7.74
N SER A 4 -4.64 16.37 -8.48
CA SER A 4 -4.03 16.24 -9.81
C SER A 4 -4.73 17.12 -10.84
N PHE A 5 -6.06 17.22 -10.75
CA PHE A 5 -6.86 18.12 -11.58
C PHE A 5 -6.53 19.59 -11.27
N LEU A 6 -6.51 19.98 -10.00
CA LEU A 6 -6.15 21.35 -9.58
C LEU A 6 -4.71 21.73 -9.96
N SER A 7 -3.78 20.77 -9.87
CA SER A 7 -2.37 20.98 -10.21
C SER A 7 -2.06 20.80 -11.71
N GLY A 8 -3.05 20.51 -12.56
CA GLY A 8 -2.85 20.26 -13.99
C GLY A 8 -1.97 19.05 -14.33
N LYS A 9 -1.81 18.09 -13.40
CA LYS A 9 -1.02 16.87 -13.62
C LYS A 9 -1.87 15.82 -14.36
N THR A 10 -1.37 15.35 -15.50
CA THR A 10 -2.02 14.34 -16.35
C THR A 10 -2.28 13.02 -15.62
N SER A 11 -1.53 12.69 -14.55
CA SER A 11 -1.83 11.53 -13.70
C SER A 11 -1.32 11.66 -12.26
N HIS A 12 -2.02 11.05 -11.30
CA HIS A 12 -1.51 10.84 -9.94
C HIS A 12 -0.34 9.83 -9.89
N LYS A 13 -0.08 9.14 -11.01
CA LYS A 13 1.09 8.27 -11.23
C LYS A 13 2.30 9.01 -11.80
N ASP A 14 2.22 10.32 -12.07
CA ASP A 14 3.38 11.12 -12.48
C ASP A 14 4.24 11.47 -11.25
N VAL A 15 5.03 10.48 -10.83
CA VAL A 15 5.94 10.56 -9.69
C VAL A 15 7.29 11.16 -10.06
N LYS A 16 7.49 11.60 -11.31
CA LYS A 16 8.80 12.06 -11.84
C LYS A 16 9.52 13.11 -10.98
N HIS A 17 8.79 13.86 -10.14
CA HIS A 17 9.35 14.89 -9.26
C HIS A 17 9.17 14.65 -7.75
N THR A 18 8.75 13.46 -7.32
CA THR A 18 8.58 13.19 -5.87
C THR A 18 9.88 12.59 -5.33
N GLY A 19 10.50 13.21 -4.33
CA GLY A 19 11.78 12.77 -3.72
C GLY A 19 11.73 11.42 -2.99
N ASN A 20 10.57 10.75 -2.95
CA ASN A 20 10.38 9.51 -2.21
C ASN A 20 10.80 8.31 -3.07
N TRP A 21 11.99 7.77 -2.78
CA TRP A 21 12.55 6.58 -3.43
C TRP A 21 11.59 5.37 -3.47
N LEU A 22 10.83 5.16 -2.39
CA LEU A 22 9.84 4.07 -2.32
C LEU A 22 8.73 4.21 -3.37
N LEU A 23 8.23 5.44 -3.59
CA LEU A 23 7.19 5.71 -4.58
C LEU A 23 7.75 5.54 -6.00
N LYS A 24 9.03 5.90 -6.20
CA LYS A 24 9.74 5.70 -7.46
C LYS A 24 9.94 4.22 -7.77
N LEU A 25 10.27 3.39 -6.79
CA LEU A 25 10.37 1.94 -6.98
C LEU A 25 8.98 1.32 -7.27
N TYR A 26 7.96 1.70 -6.48
CA TYR A 26 6.60 1.21 -6.63
C TYR A 26 5.98 1.54 -7.99
N TYR A 27 6.15 2.77 -8.48
CA TYR A 27 5.59 3.19 -9.77
C TYR A 27 6.54 3.01 -10.96
N GLY A 28 7.86 2.93 -10.71
CA GLY A 28 8.87 2.79 -11.75
C GLY A 28 9.07 1.35 -12.21
N TYR A 29 8.81 0.36 -11.36
CA TYR A 29 8.98 -1.05 -11.71
C TYR A 29 7.66 -1.83 -11.65
N ARG A 30 7.08 -2.10 -12.83
CA ARG A 30 5.76 -2.75 -12.98
C ARG A 30 5.66 -4.12 -12.28
N PRO A 31 6.65 -5.02 -12.33
CA PRO A 31 6.57 -6.30 -11.65
C PRO A 31 6.49 -6.17 -10.13
N PHE A 32 7.17 -5.18 -9.54
CA PHE A 32 7.09 -4.92 -8.10
C PHE A 32 5.73 -4.34 -7.68
N MET A 33 5.13 -3.48 -8.51
CA MET A 33 3.75 -3.05 -8.31
C MET A 33 2.80 -4.26 -8.34
N ALA A 34 2.96 -5.16 -9.31
CA ALA A 34 2.15 -6.37 -9.43
C ALA A 34 2.31 -7.28 -8.20
N PHE A 35 3.55 -7.49 -7.74
CA PHE A 35 3.85 -8.22 -6.51
C PHE A 35 3.08 -7.63 -5.32
N CYS A 36 3.19 -6.33 -5.05
CA CYS A 36 2.49 -5.69 -3.94
C CYS A 36 0.96 -5.81 -4.04
N CYS A 37 0.39 -5.78 -5.26
CA CYS A 37 -1.03 -5.99 -5.48
C CYS A 37 -1.44 -7.44 -5.14
N VAL A 38 -0.75 -8.42 -5.69
CA VAL A 38 -1.03 -9.85 -5.45
C VAL A 38 -0.83 -10.19 -3.98
N SER A 39 0.19 -9.63 -3.33
CA SER A 39 0.43 -9.80 -1.89
C SER A 39 -0.77 -9.40 -1.04
N CYS A 40 -1.52 -8.35 -1.41
CA CYS A 40 -2.70 -7.92 -0.66
C CYS A 40 -3.86 -8.93 -0.77
N GLU A 41 -4.12 -9.43 -1.97
CA GLU A 41 -5.18 -10.42 -2.22
C GLU A 41 -4.84 -11.75 -1.52
N VAL A 42 -3.60 -12.22 -1.65
CA VAL A 42 -3.14 -13.46 -1.04
C VAL A 42 -3.13 -13.36 0.48
N LEU A 43 -2.73 -12.22 1.06
CA LEU A 43 -2.80 -11.99 2.50
C LEU A 43 -4.24 -12.12 3.02
N TYR A 44 -5.21 -11.55 2.29
CA TYR A 44 -6.62 -11.65 2.65
C TYR A 44 -7.13 -13.09 2.61
N ILE A 45 -6.77 -13.87 1.59
CA ILE A 45 -7.13 -15.29 1.48
C ILE A 45 -6.50 -16.10 2.62
N ILE A 46 -5.22 -15.87 2.94
CA ILE A 46 -4.55 -16.56 4.06
C ILE A 46 -5.26 -16.25 5.38
N LEU A 47 -5.56 -14.98 5.65
CA LEU A 47 -6.29 -14.58 6.85
C LEU A 47 -7.69 -15.19 6.89
N PHE A 48 -8.39 -15.25 5.75
CA PHE A 48 -9.71 -15.86 5.65
C PHE A 48 -9.69 -17.36 5.94
N LEU A 49 -8.70 -18.10 5.41
CA LEU A 49 -8.56 -19.54 5.64
C LEU A 49 -8.27 -19.87 7.11
N PHE A 50 -7.60 -18.98 7.84
CA PHE A 50 -7.26 -19.14 9.24
C PHE A 50 -8.22 -18.41 10.20
N ALA A 51 -9.22 -17.72 9.66
CA ALA A 51 -10.28 -17.11 10.45
C ALA A 51 -11.26 -18.20 10.90
N ASP A 52 -11.04 -18.73 12.10
CA ASP A 52 -11.96 -19.65 12.76
C ASP A 52 -13.17 -18.88 13.34
N GLU A 53 -14.36 -19.48 13.41
CA GLU A 53 -15.60 -18.83 13.88
C GLU A 53 -15.48 -18.30 15.32
N LYS A 54 -14.55 -18.84 16.12
CA LYS A 54 -14.26 -18.41 17.50
C LYS A 54 -13.04 -17.50 17.63
N SER A 55 -12.28 -17.27 16.55
CA SER A 55 -11.12 -16.38 16.56
C SER A 55 -11.58 -14.92 16.47
N THR A 56 -11.98 -14.35 17.60
CA THR A 56 -12.31 -12.92 17.72
C THR A 56 -11.09 -11.99 17.58
N SER A 57 -9.87 -12.52 17.45
CA SER A 57 -8.64 -11.74 17.40
C SER A 57 -7.72 -12.11 16.23
N LEU A 58 -7.15 -11.12 15.54
CA LEU A 58 -6.11 -11.34 14.52
C LEU A 58 -4.87 -12.06 15.10
N LEU A 59 -4.63 -11.90 16.40
CA LEU A 59 -3.51 -12.53 17.09
C LEU A 59 -3.65 -14.06 17.15
N SER A 60 -4.87 -14.59 17.30
CA SER A 60 -5.10 -16.04 17.29
C SER A 60 -4.90 -16.63 15.89
N ALA A 61 -5.36 -15.94 14.84
CA ALA A 61 -5.10 -16.34 13.45
C ALA A 61 -3.59 -16.32 13.12
N CYS A 62 -2.86 -15.28 13.54
CA CYS A 62 -1.40 -15.20 13.37
C CYS A 62 -0.67 -16.31 14.14
N LYS A 63 -1.07 -16.62 15.37
CA LYS A 63 -0.48 -17.75 16.13
C LYS A 63 -0.73 -19.09 15.45
N GLY A 64 -1.92 -19.31 14.93
CA GLY A 64 -2.26 -20.52 14.15
C GLY A 64 -1.38 -20.66 12.91
N LEU A 65 -1.02 -19.54 12.28
CA LEU A 65 -0.18 -19.50 11.10
C LEU A 65 1.32 -19.67 11.41
N LEU A 66 1.79 -19.16 12.54
CA LEU A 66 3.18 -19.33 13.01
C LEU A 66 3.52 -20.76 13.47
N ASN A 67 2.50 -21.57 13.75
CA ASN A 67 2.66 -23.00 14.05
C ASN A 67 2.68 -23.89 12.80
N GLN A 68 2.54 -23.33 11.61
CA GLN A 68 2.54 -24.06 10.34
C GLN A 68 3.96 -24.28 9.81
N SER A 69 4.05 -24.92 8.64
CA SER A 69 5.32 -25.16 7.95
C SER A 69 6.09 -23.86 7.69
N PRO A 70 7.43 -23.89 7.69
CA PRO A 70 8.25 -22.70 7.46
C PRO A 70 8.00 -22.04 6.10
N ILE A 71 7.54 -22.82 5.11
CA ILE A 71 7.18 -22.31 3.78
C ILE A 71 5.95 -21.39 3.87
N ILE A 72 4.93 -21.79 4.63
CA ILE A 72 3.71 -20.98 4.82
C ILE A 72 4.06 -19.67 5.55
N ILE A 73 4.94 -19.75 6.55
CA ILE A 73 5.42 -18.57 7.28
C ILE A 73 6.18 -17.61 6.35
N LEU A 74 7.06 -18.12 5.49
CA LEU A 74 7.78 -17.30 4.52
C LEU A 74 6.84 -16.60 3.53
N VAL A 75 5.84 -17.34 3.01
CA VAL A 75 4.82 -16.77 2.12
C VAL A 75 4.03 -15.69 2.86
N PHE A 76 3.60 -15.93 4.10
CA PHE A 76 2.89 -14.94 4.91
C PHE A 76 3.71 -13.67 5.16
N ILE A 77 4.98 -13.80 5.51
CA ILE A 77 5.87 -12.65 5.71
C ILE A 77 6.02 -11.86 4.41
N SER A 78 6.23 -12.53 3.28
CA SER A 78 6.35 -11.85 1.98
C SER A 78 5.08 -11.08 1.59
N THR A 79 3.91 -11.64 1.87
CA THR A 79 2.61 -10.99 1.58
C THR A 79 2.34 -9.83 2.52
N LEU A 80 2.72 -9.93 3.79
CA LEU A 80 2.70 -8.82 4.75
C LEU A 80 3.58 -7.65 4.30
N VAL A 81 4.79 -7.93 3.80
CA VAL A 81 5.69 -6.89 3.27
C VAL A 81 5.04 -6.17 2.09
N GLY A 82 4.51 -6.92 1.11
CA GLY A 82 3.83 -6.32 -0.05
C GLY A 82 2.61 -5.48 0.33
N TRP A 83 1.81 -5.95 1.29
CA TRP A 83 0.69 -5.19 1.85
C TRP A 83 1.15 -3.91 2.56
N ALA A 84 2.17 -3.99 3.42
CA ALA A 84 2.69 -2.86 4.17
C ALA A 84 3.24 -1.77 3.24
N VAL A 85 3.99 -2.16 2.21
CA VAL A 85 4.46 -1.23 1.17
C VAL A 85 3.28 -0.51 0.53
N LYS A 86 2.21 -1.23 0.19
CA LYS A 86 1.02 -0.62 -0.42
C LYS A 86 0.34 0.37 0.52
N GLN A 87 0.20 0.05 1.81
CA GLN A 87 -0.33 0.99 2.81
C GLN A 87 0.51 2.26 2.93
N VAL A 88 1.83 2.12 3.03
CA VAL A 88 2.75 3.26 3.09
C VAL A 88 2.63 4.13 1.83
N THR A 89 2.57 3.52 0.65
CA THR A 89 2.40 4.28 -0.60
C THR A 89 1.07 5.02 -0.68
N ASN A 90 -0.01 4.47 -0.13
CA ASN A 90 -1.31 5.14 -0.05
C ASN A 90 -1.26 6.36 0.88
N VAL A 91 -0.64 6.24 2.05
CA VAL A 91 -0.46 7.35 3.00
C VAL A 91 0.38 8.47 2.37
N ILE A 92 1.48 8.14 1.71
CA ILE A 92 2.33 9.13 1.03
C ILE A 92 1.54 9.86 -0.07
N GLN A 93 0.73 9.14 -0.84
CA GLN A 93 -0.10 9.75 -1.88
C GLN A 93 -1.15 10.70 -1.29
N MET A 94 -1.79 10.32 -0.19
CA MET A 94 -2.76 11.16 0.49
C MET A 94 -2.12 12.45 1.00
N LYS A 95 -0.97 12.35 1.69
CA LYS A 95 -0.22 13.52 2.16
C LYS A 95 0.19 14.43 1.00
N THR A 96 0.79 13.87 -0.05
CA THR A 96 1.24 14.62 -1.22
C THR A 96 0.07 15.33 -1.91
N ALA A 97 -1.11 14.70 -1.94
CA ALA A 97 -2.32 15.31 -2.47
C ALA A 97 -2.82 16.47 -1.62
N ALA A 98 -2.79 16.34 -0.29
CA ALA A 98 -3.16 17.40 0.64
C ALA A 98 -2.22 18.62 0.50
N ASP A 99 -0.90 18.39 0.48
CA ASP A 99 0.10 19.44 0.30
C ASP A 99 -0.12 20.20 -1.03
N ALA A 100 -0.43 19.48 -2.11
CA ALA A 100 -0.72 20.08 -3.41
C ALA A 100 -1.98 20.96 -3.39
N CYS A 101 -3.03 20.55 -2.68
CA CYS A 101 -4.24 21.37 -2.52
C CYS A 101 -3.95 22.66 -1.74
N VAL A 102 -3.20 22.59 -0.64
CA VAL A 102 -2.82 23.76 0.16
C VAL A 102 -2.02 24.76 -0.67
N VAL A 103 -1.02 24.28 -1.43
CA VAL A 103 -0.21 25.14 -2.31
C VAL A 103 -1.06 25.79 -3.40
N TYR A 104 -2.03 25.07 -3.96
CA TYR A 104 -2.95 25.63 -4.95
C TYR A 104 -3.83 26.74 -4.35
N ASP A 105 -4.38 26.51 -3.16
CA ASP A 105 -5.28 27.46 -2.50
C ASP A 105 -4.55 28.76 -2.10
N LEU A 106 -3.33 28.64 -1.56
CA LEU A 106 -2.46 29.78 -1.27
C LEU A 106 -2.12 30.63 -2.50
N LYS A 107 -2.00 30.01 -3.68
CA LYS A 107 -1.75 30.73 -4.94
C LYS A 107 -2.99 31.42 -5.48
N ARG A 108 -4.20 30.91 -5.19
CA ARG A 108 -5.46 31.53 -5.61
C ARG A 108 -5.86 32.72 -4.74
N SER A 109 -5.45 32.72 -3.48
CA SER A 109 -5.75 33.81 -2.53
C SER A 109 -4.84 35.06 -2.69
N LYS A 110 -3.85 35.03 -3.59
CA LYS A 110 -3.00 36.17 -3.96
C LYS A 110 -3.41 36.70 -5.33
#